data_AF-A0A0L8I283-F1
#
_entry.id   AF-A0A0L8I283-F1
#
_cell.length_a   1.000
_cell.length_b   1.000
_cell.length_c   1.000
_cell.angle_alpha   90.00
_cell.angle_beta   90.00
_cell.angle_gamma   90.00
#
_symmetry.space_group_name_H-M   'P 1'
#
loop_
_entity.id
_entity.type
_entity.pdbx_description
1 polymer ?
#
loop_
_entity_poly.entity_id
_entity_poly.type
_entity_poly.pdbx_seq_one_letter_code
_entity_poly.pdbx_strand_id
1 'polypeptide(L)'
;MIHFMGSCKYTLTSTINGTLLPKFNVEVKNEHRGNNRVSYTRLVDIKINGVTLRLYPRRKIAVNNQLLEMPLITYMGFTVFNSAGWVIATTSFGLQVKFDGNHRVIVKVPRVYSGKLSGICGDCNRKKDDWRTKAGVDVTRKRNKYSLIGKSYAIIDDSNKPSKKCEVTDPSTTCSKSVTKVCDYMKDFSGIFKKCLTKLGINVAQQYFQSCKIDACAYKTVSKTLKEVTCRAYEALVGACEDAGVLVNWRGVLGCRLDCSRGKNMMYKVKIAANQPTCFNRNPVPFSYYSDGCVCKPNYILSGNECVPKSKCGCMYKGMYMKAYTTVSSNDCSRTIICLGNGKYKTKATCPKGSSCVVESGRRTCKCPSGFVRVGKECKKAEQPPPLPIIDPTFLEPVLLKFFRVTEAYIPGKPLDESTEKHVELCARKCLKNKKCKSLNFDELVKKCQLYDVNAATVTLRPSVCPYMEYFQVIVTLD
;
A
#
# COMPACT_ATOMS: atom_id res chain seq x y z
N MET A 1 24.95 4.17 -12.08
CA MET A 1 23.58 4.45 -11.60
C MET A 1 22.73 4.99 -12.75
N ILE A 2 21.41 4.77 -12.72
CA ILE A 2 20.45 5.26 -13.72
C ILE A 2 19.52 6.26 -13.00
N HIS A 3 19.34 7.46 -13.56
CA HIS A 3 18.44 8.48 -13.00
C HIS A 3 17.21 8.64 -13.88
N PHE A 4 16.15 7.92 -13.53
CA PHE A 4 14.92 7.85 -14.32
C PHE A 4 13.72 8.29 -13.49
N MET A 5 13.05 9.37 -13.94
CA MET A 5 11.98 10.06 -13.17
C MET A 5 10.57 9.73 -13.67
N GLY A 6 10.38 8.54 -14.25
CA GLY A 6 9.07 8.09 -14.72
C GLY A 6 8.09 7.80 -13.58
N SER A 7 6.82 8.14 -13.77
CA SER A 7 5.71 7.97 -12.80
C SER A 7 4.70 6.88 -13.21
N CYS A 8 5.13 5.97 -14.08
CA CYS A 8 4.35 4.80 -14.48
C CYS A 8 4.79 3.53 -13.74
N LYS A 9 4.30 2.39 -14.22
CA LYS A 9 4.70 1.07 -13.74
C LYS A 9 5.79 0.51 -14.65
N TYR A 10 6.81 -0.10 -14.05
CA TYR A 10 7.99 -0.57 -14.76
C TYR A 10 8.43 -1.94 -14.22
N THR A 11 9.05 -2.75 -15.09
CA THR A 11 9.79 -3.94 -14.67
C THR A 11 11.12 -3.51 -14.06
N LEU A 12 11.30 -3.72 -12.75
CA LEU A 12 12.55 -3.43 -12.06
C LEU A 12 13.58 -4.51 -12.37
N THR A 13 13.20 -5.78 -12.21
CA THR A 13 13.98 -6.94 -12.58
C THR A 13 13.10 -8.17 -12.75
N SER A 14 13.39 -9.02 -13.72
CA SER A 14 12.72 -10.28 -14.00
C SER A 14 13.71 -11.30 -14.55
N THR A 15 13.35 -12.58 -14.48
CA THR A 15 14.07 -13.65 -15.16
C THR A 15 13.81 -13.63 -16.66
N ILE A 16 14.83 -13.89 -17.47
CA ILE A 16 14.67 -14.03 -18.93
C ILE A 16 13.96 -15.33 -19.31
N ASN A 17 13.41 -15.39 -20.53
CA ASN A 17 12.86 -16.63 -21.09
C ASN A 17 13.98 -17.65 -21.35
N GLY A 18 13.65 -18.94 -21.28
CA GLY A 18 14.60 -20.05 -21.52
C GLY A 18 15.49 -20.43 -20.33
N THR A 19 15.48 -19.67 -19.23
CA THR A 19 16.16 -20.09 -17.99
C THR A 19 15.45 -21.28 -17.33
N LEU A 20 16.23 -22.22 -16.78
CA LEU A 20 15.76 -23.33 -15.93
C LEU A 20 15.56 -22.91 -14.46
N LEU A 21 15.97 -21.69 -14.09
CA LEU A 21 15.80 -21.19 -12.72
C LEU A 21 14.34 -20.82 -12.45
N PRO A 22 13.91 -20.84 -11.17
CA PRO A 22 12.60 -20.35 -10.77
C PRO A 22 12.34 -18.93 -11.31
N LYS A 23 11.27 -18.79 -12.08
CA LYS A 23 10.90 -17.53 -12.75
C LYS A 23 10.25 -16.56 -11.76
N PHE A 24 10.60 -15.29 -11.89
CA PHE A 24 9.97 -14.22 -11.14
C PHE A 24 9.96 -12.90 -11.93
N ASN A 25 9.09 -11.99 -11.52
CA ASN A 25 9.07 -10.62 -12.02
C ASN A 25 8.80 -9.64 -10.86
N VAL A 26 9.69 -8.68 -10.68
CA VAL A 26 9.54 -7.58 -9.72
C VAL A 26 9.22 -6.30 -10.47
N GLU A 27 8.05 -5.74 -10.20
CA GLU A 27 7.55 -4.53 -10.82
C GLU A 27 7.45 -3.41 -9.78
N VAL A 28 7.70 -2.17 -10.19
CA VAL A 28 7.56 -0.99 -9.35
C VAL A 28 6.63 0.01 -10.01
N LYS A 29 5.71 0.57 -9.22
CA LYS A 29 4.90 1.72 -9.65
C LYS A 29 5.44 2.96 -8.97
N ASN A 30 5.84 3.93 -9.79
CA ASN A 30 6.31 5.22 -9.33
C ASN A 30 5.17 6.26 -9.37
N GLU A 31 5.32 7.34 -8.62
CA GLU A 31 4.38 8.47 -8.59
C GLU A 31 5.10 9.80 -8.33
N HIS A 32 4.45 10.90 -8.69
CA HIS A 32 4.85 12.24 -8.24
C HIS A 32 4.14 12.60 -6.93
N ARG A 33 4.81 13.40 -6.09
CA ARG A 33 4.28 13.83 -4.78
C ARG A 33 4.40 15.34 -4.65
N GLY A 34 3.46 16.07 -5.24
CA GLY A 34 3.44 17.54 -5.30
C GLY A 34 4.44 18.18 -6.27
N ASN A 35 5.56 17.52 -6.57
CA ASN A 35 6.54 17.93 -7.58
C ASN A 35 6.64 16.88 -8.70
N ASN A 36 6.57 17.31 -9.95
CA ASN A 36 6.64 16.45 -11.13
C ASN A 36 8.07 16.24 -11.68
N ARG A 37 9.10 16.82 -11.04
CA ARG A 37 10.51 16.70 -11.45
C ARG A 37 11.18 15.40 -11.01
N VAL A 38 10.69 14.78 -9.95
CA VAL A 38 11.17 13.48 -9.45
C VAL A 38 10.00 12.56 -9.19
N SER A 39 10.25 11.26 -9.23
CA SER A 39 9.26 10.24 -8.89
C SER A 39 9.73 9.37 -7.72
N TYR A 40 8.77 8.78 -7.03
CA TYR A 40 8.98 7.93 -5.87
C TYR A 40 8.31 6.59 -6.10
N THR A 41 8.93 5.48 -5.69
CA THR A 41 8.24 4.20 -5.71
C THR A 41 7.12 4.19 -4.68
N ARG A 42 5.89 4.05 -5.18
CA ARG A 42 4.66 3.98 -4.40
C ARG A 42 4.39 2.56 -3.91
N LEU A 43 4.50 1.59 -4.81
CA LEU A 43 4.24 0.18 -4.52
C LEU A 43 5.14 -0.73 -5.34
N VAL A 44 5.25 -1.98 -4.87
CA VAL A 44 6.08 -3.03 -5.48
C VAL A 44 5.23 -4.28 -5.66
N ASP A 45 5.28 -4.89 -6.83
CA ASP A 45 4.69 -6.19 -7.09
C ASP A 45 5.77 -7.24 -7.31
N ILE A 46 5.56 -8.41 -6.72
CA ILE A 46 6.44 -9.57 -6.85
C ILE A 46 5.56 -10.71 -7.38
N LYS A 47 5.82 -11.12 -8.62
CA LYS A 47 5.02 -12.10 -9.35
C LYS A 47 5.80 -13.41 -9.51
N ILE A 48 5.21 -14.51 -9.06
CA ILE A 48 5.79 -15.86 -9.11
C ILE A 48 4.68 -16.87 -9.35
N ASN A 49 4.82 -17.73 -10.37
CA ASN A 49 3.88 -18.83 -10.67
C ASN A 49 2.39 -18.42 -10.64
N GLY A 50 2.06 -17.26 -11.22
CA GLY A 50 0.69 -16.71 -11.24
C GLY A 50 0.21 -16.04 -9.95
N VAL A 51 1.00 -16.07 -8.87
CA VAL A 51 0.73 -15.36 -7.61
C VAL A 51 1.38 -13.98 -7.65
N THR A 52 0.64 -12.95 -7.25
CA THR A 52 1.15 -11.58 -7.10
C THR A 52 1.13 -11.16 -5.63
N LEU A 53 2.31 -10.96 -5.05
CA LEU A 53 2.48 -10.28 -3.77
C LEU A 53 2.71 -8.79 -4.02
N ARG A 54 1.83 -7.94 -3.48
CA ARG A 54 1.90 -6.48 -3.59
C ARG A 54 2.28 -5.87 -2.25
N LEU A 55 3.31 -5.02 -2.25
CA LEU A 55 3.77 -4.24 -1.11
C LEU A 55 3.31 -2.78 -1.30
N TYR A 56 2.50 -2.28 -0.37
CA TYR A 56 1.88 -0.95 -0.43
C TYR A 56 2.60 0.08 0.47
N PRO A 57 2.28 1.38 0.29
CA PRO A 57 2.65 2.40 1.26
C PRO A 57 2.21 2.04 2.67
N ARG A 58 2.93 2.59 3.67
CA ARG A 58 2.66 2.32 5.10
C ARG A 58 2.72 0.83 5.46
N ARG A 59 3.53 0.05 4.72
CA ARG A 59 3.85 -1.35 5.00
C ARG A 59 2.63 -2.29 5.00
N LYS A 60 1.60 -1.99 4.20
CA LYS A 60 0.49 -2.92 3.97
C LYS A 60 0.87 -3.91 2.87
N ILE A 61 0.28 -5.10 2.88
CA ILE A 61 0.53 -6.12 1.86
C ILE A 61 -0.77 -6.72 1.33
N ALA A 62 -0.73 -7.21 0.09
CA ALA A 62 -1.77 -8.08 -0.45
C ALA A 62 -1.17 -9.24 -1.24
N VAL A 63 -1.85 -10.39 -1.23
CA VAL A 63 -1.55 -11.52 -2.11
C VAL A 63 -2.77 -11.78 -2.97
N ASN A 64 -2.62 -11.74 -4.30
CA ASN A 64 -3.73 -11.87 -5.25
C ASN A 64 -4.90 -10.93 -4.90
N ASN A 65 -4.59 -9.66 -4.68
CA ASN A 65 -5.51 -8.60 -4.23
C ASN A 65 -6.13 -8.78 -2.83
N GLN A 66 -5.92 -9.90 -2.13
CA GLN A 66 -6.38 -10.05 -0.76
C GLN A 66 -5.43 -9.31 0.19
N LEU A 67 -5.94 -8.35 0.94
CA LEU A 67 -5.20 -7.67 1.99
C LEU A 67 -4.94 -8.64 3.14
N LEU A 68 -3.68 -8.68 3.58
CA LEU A 68 -3.21 -9.61 4.61
C LEU A 68 -2.37 -8.88 5.66
N GLU A 69 -2.30 -9.48 6.84
CA GLU A 69 -1.45 -9.02 7.92
C GLU A 69 -0.13 -9.81 7.95
N MET A 70 0.95 -9.13 8.34
CA MET A 70 2.25 -9.76 8.50
C MET A 70 2.45 -10.32 9.92
N PRO A 71 3.27 -11.37 10.08
CA PRO A 71 4.03 -12.04 9.04
C PRO A 71 3.21 -13.04 8.21
N LEU A 72 3.66 -13.27 6.97
CA LEU A 72 3.29 -14.44 6.18
C LEU A 72 4.46 -15.43 6.20
N ILE A 73 4.16 -16.72 6.36
CA ILE A 73 5.17 -17.78 6.45
C ILE A 73 4.88 -18.82 5.38
N THR A 74 5.72 -18.89 4.34
CA THR A 74 5.56 -19.81 3.19
C THR A 74 4.15 -19.75 2.55
N TYR A 75 3.48 -18.62 2.67
CA TYR A 75 2.13 -18.43 2.16
C TYR A 75 2.19 -18.18 0.65
N MET A 76 1.64 -19.11 -0.12
CA MET A 76 1.65 -19.07 -1.60
C MET A 76 3.06 -18.82 -2.17
N GLY A 77 4.09 -19.43 -1.56
CA GLY A 77 5.49 -19.31 -1.98
C GLY A 77 6.26 -18.14 -1.38
N PHE A 78 5.63 -17.30 -0.55
CA PHE A 78 6.25 -16.13 0.06
C PHE A 78 6.35 -16.24 1.59
N THR A 79 7.49 -15.81 2.12
CA THR A 79 7.64 -15.44 3.53
C THR A 79 7.81 -13.93 3.61
N VAL A 80 6.91 -13.23 4.31
CA VAL A 80 6.83 -11.76 4.34
C VAL A 80 6.79 -11.28 5.78
N PHE A 81 7.68 -10.37 6.17
CA PHE A 81 7.76 -9.87 7.55
C PHE A 81 8.29 -8.44 7.62
N ASN A 82 8.05 -7.80 8.77
CA ASN A 82 8.60 -6.49 9.08
C ASN A 82 9.95 -6.61 9.79
N SER A 83 10.89 -5.76 9.39
CA SER A 83 12.25 -5.75 9.92
C SER A 83 12.83 -4.34 9.82
N ALA A 84 13.11 -3.72 10.97
CA ALA A 84 13.74 -2.39 11.08
C ALA A 84 13.20 -1.33 10.09
N GLY A 85 11.88 -1.24 9.95
CA GLY A 85 11.23 -0.27 9.06
C GLY A 85 11.03 -0.71 7.61
N TRP A 86 11.44 -1.91 7.26
CA TRP A 86 11.23 -2.55 5.96
C TRP A 86 10.14 -3.61 6.03
N VAL A 87 9.37 -3.74 4.95
CA VAL A 87 8.70 -4.98 4.59
C VAL A 87 9.67 -5.80 3.77
N ILE A 88 9.96 -7.02 4.22
CA ILE A 88 10.87 -7.95 3.57
C ILE A 88 10.06 -9.15 3.10
N ALA A 89 10.07 -9.39 1.79
CA ALA A 89 9.53 -10.59 1.16
C ALA A 89 10.67 -11.50 0.71
N THR A 90 10.56 -12.79 0.99
CA THR A 90 11.55 -13.82 0.64
C THR A 90 10.88 -15.05 0.04
N THR A 91 11.62 -15.80 -0.76
CA THR A 91 11.18 -17.06 -1.37
C THR A 91 12.14 -18.20 -1.03
N SER A 92 11.69 -19.44 -1.20
CA SER A 92 12.51 -20.65 -0.97
C SER A 92 13.74 -20.73 -1.88
N PHE A 93 13.66 -20.14 -3.09
CA PHE A 93 14.78 -20.08 -4.02
C PHE A 93 15.71 -18.87 -3.80
N GLY A 94 15.52 -18.11 -2.72
CA GLY A 94 16.47 -17.09 -2.26
C GLY A 94 16.28 -15.69 -2.84
N LEU A 95 15.19 -15.41 -3.57
CA LEU A 95 14.83 -14.02 -3.90
C LEU A 95 14.47 -13.28 -2.62
N GLN A 96 15.00 -12.08 -2.45
CA GLN A 96 14.63 -11.17 -1.37
C GLN A 96 14.29 -9.79 -1.95
N VAL A 97 13.12 -9.26 -1.58
CA VAL A 97 12.68 -7.91 -1.95
C VAL A 97 12.34 -7.15 -0.68
N LYS A 98 12.96 -5.98 -0.50
CA LYS A 98 12.72 -5.07 0.62
C LYS A 98 12.05 -3.79 0.10
N PHE A 99 10.99 -3.35 0.78
CA PHE A 99 10.34 -2.05 0.53
C PHE A 99 10.14 -1.32 1.86
N ASP A 100 10.56 -0.06 1.94
CA ASP A 100 10.41 0.74 3.18
C ASP A 100 8.97 1.27 3.38
N GLY A 101 8.08 1.02 2.42
CA GLY A 101 6.71 1.52 2.44
C GLY A 101 6.58 2.98 2.02
N ASN A 102 7.65 3.57 1.46
CA ASN A 102 7.71 4.99 1.13
C ASN A 102 8.37 5.29 -0.22
N HIS A 103 9.64 4.89 -0.42
CA HIS A 103 10.39 5.26 -1.63
C HIS A 103 11.51 4.30 -2.04
N ARG A 104 12.06 3.49 -1.13
CA ARG A 104 13.21 2.62 -1.42
C ARG A 104 12.80 1.19 -1.64
N VAL A 105 13.28 0.61 -2.73
CA VAL A 105 13.18 -0.82 -3.03
C VAL A 105 14.57 -1.40 -3.18
N ILE A 106 14.81 -2.55 -2.57
CA ILE A 106 16.06 -3.32 -2.72
C ILE A 106 15.69 -4.73 -3.13
N VAL A 107 16.29 -5.22 -4.21
CA VAL A 107 16.16 -6.61 -4.66
C VAL A 107 17.51 -7.30 -4.52
N LYS A 108 17.53 -8.45 -3.84
CA LYS A 108 18.69 -9.34 -3.74
C LYS A 108 18.31 -10.69 -4.34
N VAL A 109 19.20 -11.23 -5.17
CA VAL A 109 19.03 -12.50 -5.86
C VAL A 109 20.27 -13.36 -5.66
N PRO A 110 20.15 -14.70 -5.63
CA PRO A 110 21.30 -15.58 -5.59
C PRO A 110 22.20 -15.42 -6.83
N ARG A 111 23.50 -15.65 -6.67
CA ARG A 111 24.50 -15.51 -7.74
C ARG A 111 24.19 -16.34 -8.99
N VAL A 112 23.46 -17.46 -8.86
CA VAL A 112 23.09 -18.33 -9.99
C VAL A 112 22.23 -17.63 -11.05
N TYR A 113 21.58 -16.51 -10.71
CA TYR A 113 20.80 -15.67 -11.61
C TYR A 113 21.64 -14.69 -12.45
N SER A 114 22.95 -14.57 -12.20
CA SER A 114 23.84 -13.69 -12.96
C SER A 114 23.77 -13.98 -14.47
N GLY A 115 23.56 -12.93 -15.28
CA GLY A 115 23.38 -13.02 -16.73
C GLY A 115 22.03 -13.61 -17.17
N LYS A 116 21.10 -13.88 -16.25
CA LYS A 116 19.78 -14.49 -16.53
C LYS A 116 18.63 -13.57 -16.11
N LEU A 117 18.91 -12.29 -15.99
CA LEU A 117 17.97 -11.26 -15.57
C LEU A 117 17.80 -10.21 -16.67
N SER A 118 16.67 -9.53 -16.65
CA SER A 118 16.37 -8.36 -17.46
C SER A 118 15.54 -7.38 -16.65
N GLY A 119 15.59 -6.10 -16.99
CA GLY A 119 14.90 -5.04 -16.24
C GLY A 119 15.76 -3.79 -16.14
N ILE A 120 15.23 -2.77 -15.45
CA ILE A 120 15.97 -1.53 -15.18
C ILE A 120 17.25 -1.80 -14.37
N CYS A 121 17.27 -2.84 -13.53
CA CYS A 121 18.46 -3.24 -12.77
C CYS A 121 19.53 -3.99 -13.59
N GLY A 122 19.32 -4.21 -14.89
CA GLY A 122 20.28 -4.91 -15.73
C GLY A 122 20.24 -6.43 -15.61
N ASP A 123 21.30 -7.09 -16.06
CA ASP A 123 21.38 -8.57 -16.12
C ASP A 123 22.22 -9.18 -14.99
N CYS A 124 22.87 -8.35 -14.17
CA CYS A 124 23.75 -8.76 -13.08
C CYS A 124 24.95 -9.62 -13.53
N ASN A 125 25.48 -9.39 -14.73
CA ASN A 125 26.63 -10.14 -15.32
C ASN A 125 28.02 -9.68 -14.79
N ARG A 126 28.06 -8.72 -13.85
CA ARG A 126 29.27 -8.09 -13.26
C ARG A 126 30.05 -7.16 -14.18
N LYS A 127 29.55 -6.88 -15.38
CA LYS A 127 30.08 -5.88 -16.30
C LYS A 127 29.34 -4.57 -16.09
N LYS A 128 29.94 -3.46 -16.51
CA LYS A 128 29.34 -2.12 -16.44
C LYS A 128 28.71 -1.75 -17.78
N ASP A 129 27.87 -2.63 -18.33
CA ASP A 129 27.26 -2.48 -19.66
C ASP A 129 25.73 -2.46 -19.64
N ASP A 130 25.12 -2.23 -18.47
CA ASP A 130 23.67 -2.19 -18.26
C ASP A 130 22.97 -0.93 -18.83
N TRP A 131 23.69 -0.05 -19.52
CA TRP A 131 23.09 1.11 -20.20
C TRP A 131 22.43 0.69 -21.52
N ARG A 132 21.52 -0.29 -21.42
CA ARG A 132 20.83 -0.92 -22.53
C ARG A 132 19.31 -0.88 -22.34
N THR A 133 18.59 -0.72 -23.45
CA THR A 133 17.13 -0.86 -23.45
C THR A 133 16.71 -2.32 -23.30
N LYS A 134 15.41 -2.59 -23.09
CA LYS A 134 14.83 -3.94 -23.08
C LYS A 134 15.15 -4.76 -24.34
N ALA A 135 15.37 -4.10 -25.48
CA ALA A 135 15.76 -4.75 -26.73
C ALA A 135 17.29 -5.02 -26.84
N GLY A 136 18.07 -4.71 -25.80
CA GLY A 136 19.52 -4.91 -25.77
C GLY A 136 20.35 -3.79 -26.42
N VAL A 137 19.70 -2.74 -26.92
CA VAL A 137 20.36 -1.60 -27.60
C VAL A 137 21.15 -0.77 -26.60
N ASP A 138 22.46 -0.63 -26.82
CA ASP A 138 23.33 0.25 -26.04
C ASP A 138 23.00 1.73 -26.30
N VAL A 139 22.68 2.45 -25.22
CA VAL A 139 22.35 3.88 -25.24
C VAL A 139 23.38 4.73 -24.50
N THR A 140 24.56 4.20 -24.21
CA THR A 140 25.64 4.85 -23.47
C THR A 140 25.97 6.25 -23.99
N ARG A 141 26.01 6.42 -25.32
CA ARG A 141 26.35 7.68 -26.01
C ARG A 141 25.15 8.62 -26.23
N LYS A 142 23.93 8.22 -25.84
CA LYS A 142 22.72 9.04 -26.03
C LYS A 142 22.54 10.02 -24.87
N ARG A 143 22.11 11.25 -25.18
CA ARG A 143 21.87 12.30 -24.17
C ARG A 143 20.71 11.96 -23.21
N ASN A 144 19.67 11.29 -23.72
CA ASN A 144 18.47 10.89 -23.00
C ASN A 144 18.50 9.41 -22.57
N LYS A 145 19.68 8.87 -22.27
CA LYS A 145 19.89 7.42 -22.04
C LYS A 145 19.02 6.85 -20.93
N TYR A 146 18.79 7.59 -19.84
CA TYR A 146 18.02 7.06 -18.71
C TYR A 146 16.53 6.93 -19.06
N SER A 147 15.98 7.94 -19.75
CA SER A 147 14.63 7.90 -20.31
C SER A 147 14.45 6.76 -21.32
N LEU A 148 15.43 6.53 -22.20
CA LEU A 148 15.38 5.42 -23.16
C LEU A 148 15.32 4.06 -22.47
N ILE A 149 16.16 3.84 -21.45
CA ILE A 149 16.17 2.59 -20.67
C ILE A 149 14.84 2.43 -19.94
N GLY A 150 14.44 3.40 -19.11
CA GLY A 150 13.25 3.28 -18.27
C GLY A 150 11.95 3.13 -19.08
N LYS A 151 11.80 3.87 -20.19
CA LYS A 151 10.63 3.74 -21.07
C LYS A 151 10.53 2.36 -21.71
N SER A 152 11.66 1.74 -22.07
CA SER A 152 11.67 0.41 -22.68
C SER A 152 11.18 -0.71 -21.74
N TYR A 153 11.17 -0.46 -20.43
CA TYR A 153 10.66 -1.37 -19.39
C TYR A 153 9.31 -0.96 -18.81
N ALA A 154 8.61 0.01 -19.44
CA ALA A 154 7.25 0.37 -19.05
C ALA A 154 6.28 -0.79 -19.28
N ILE A 155 5.32 -0.95 -18.37
CA ILE A 155 4.29 -1.99 -18.42
C ILE A 155 2.92 -1.41 -18.08
N ILE A 156 1.87 -2.16 -18.38
CA ILE A 156 0.50 -1.79 -18.07
C ILE A 156 0.32 -1.67 -16.56
N ASP A 157 -0.26 -0.56 -16.14
CA ASP A 157 -0.62 -0.29 -14.76
C ASP A 157 -2.03 -0.80 -14.50
N ASP A 158 -2.16 -1.73 -13.56
CA ASP A 158 -3.41 -2.38 -13.17
C ASP A 158 -4.22 -1.56 -12.14
N SER A 159 -3.80 -0.33 -11.84
CA SER A 159 -4.58 0.56 -10.98
C SER A 159 -5.80 1.14 -11.70
N ASN A 160 -6.83 1.51 -10.92
CA ASN A 160 -8.04 2.15 -11.43
C ASN A 160 -7.80 3.55 -12.03
N LYS A 161 -6.60 4.11 -11.86
CA LYS A 161 -6.17 5.41 -12.40
C LYS A 161 -4.78 5.29 -13.01
N PRO A 162 -4.62 4.54 -14.11
CA PRO A 162 -3.33 4.38 -14.74
C PRO A 162 -2.86 5.74 -15.27
N SER A 163 -1.56 6.01 -15.18
CA SER A 163 -0.97 7.24 -15.73
C SER A 163 -1.17 7.23 -17.25
N LYS A 164 -1.97 8.16 -17.79
CA LYS A 164 -2.32 8.21 -19.22
C LYS A 164 -1.13 8.54 -20.15
N LYS A 165 -0.09 9.20 -19.63
CA LYS A 165 1.15 9.52 -20.36
C LYS A 165 2.37 9.31 -19.46
N CYS A 166 3.34 8.53 -19.95
CA CYS A 166 4.62 8.30 -19.30
C CYS A 166 5.71 9.16 -19.94
N GLU A 167 5.46 10.47 -20.05
CA GLU A 167 6.46 11.40 -20.56
C GLU A 167 7.54 11.57 -19.49
N VAL A 168 8.77 11.23 -19.88
CA VAL A 168 9.95 11.32 -19.00
C VAL A 168 11.03 12.06 -19.75
N THR A 169 11.59 13.05 -19.07
CA THR A 169 12.82 13.75 -19.41
C THR A 169 13.88 13.43 -18.36
N ASP A 170 15.14 13.33 -18.79
CA ASP A 170 16.24 13.10 -17.86
C ASP A 170 16.37 14.33 -16.94
N PRO A 171 16.61 14.13 -15.63
CA PRO A 171 16.61 15.22 -14.66
C PRO A 171 17.77 16.20 -14.91
N SER A 172 17.52 17.49 -14.65
CA SER A 172 18.57 18.51 -14.70
C SER A 172 19.63 18.28 -13.62
N THR A 173 20.90 18.39 -13.99
CA THR A 173 22.06 18.20 -13.10
C THR A 173 22.63 19.51 -12.57
N THR A 174 22.10 20.67 -12.98
CA THR A 174 22.70 21.98 -12.70
C THR A 174 21.81 22.86 -11.83
N CYS A 175 22.34 23.22 -10.66
CA CYS A 175 21.81 24.28 -9.79
C CYS A 175 22.95 24.90 -8.96
N SER A 176 22.64 25.95 -8.18
CA SER A 176 23.63 26.66 -7.37
C SER A 176 24.35 25.73 -6.40
N LYS A 177 25.66 25.97 -6.21
CA LYS A 177 26.50 25.26 -5.23
C LYS A 177 25.92 25.34 -3.81
N SER A 178 25.27 26.45 -3.46
CA SER A 178 24.64 26.62 -2.13
C SER A 178 23.56 25.58 -1.85
N VAL A 179 22.77 25.20 -2.87
CA VAL A 179 21.72 24.18 -2.77
C VAL A 179 22.33 22.79 -2.60
N THR A 180 23.43 22.51 -3.28
CA THR A 180 24.07 21.18 -3.26
C THR A 180 25.07 20.99 -2.13
N LYS A 181 25.48 22.05 -1.42
CA LYS A 181 26.49 22.00 -0.35
C LYS A 181 26.14 20.98 0.73
N VAL A 182 24.83 20.81 0.99
CA VAL A 182 24.35 19.80 1.93
C VAL A 182 24.84 18.40 1.54
N CYS A 183 24.94 18.05 0.25
CA CYS A 183 25.40 16.74 -0.19
C CYS A 183 26.89 16.48 0.10
N ASP A 184 27.70 17.51 0.40
CA ASP A 184 29.15 17.35 0.58
C ASP A 184 29.53 16.44 1.75
N TYR A 185 28.64 16.24 2.73
CA TYR A 185 28.85 15.23 3.77
C TYR A 185 29.06 13.82 3.19
N MET A 186 28.45 13.47 2.05
CA MET A 186 28.57 12.14 1.43
C MET A 186 29.94 11.84 0.81
N LYS A 187 30.79 12.85 0.66
CA LYS A 187 32.16 12.71 0.12
C LYS A 187 33.24 13.10 1.14
N ASP A 188 32.84 13.40 2.38
CA ASP A 188 33.74 13.78 3.45
C ASP A 188 34.33 12.54 4.15
N PHE A 189 35.58 12.21 3.80
CA PHE A 189 36.33 11.09 4.38
C PHE A 189 36.89 11.38 5.78
N SER A 190 36.66 12.57 6.32
CA SER A 190 37.01 12.95 7.69
C SER A 190 35.79 13.07 8.60
N GLY A 191 34.58 13.13 8.02
CA GLY A 191 33.32 13.31 8.73
C GLY A 191 32.63 12.03 9.17
N ILE A 192 31.31 12.16 9.40
CA ILE A 192 30.46 11.11 9.99
C ILE A 192 30.41 9.80 9.18
N PHE A 193 30.65 9.88 7.88
CA PHE A 193 30.64 8.72 6.99
C PHE A 193 32.02 8.08 6.82
N LYS A 194 33.10 8.60 7.42
CA LYS A 194 34.49 8.13 7.23
C LYS A 194 34.63 6.60 7.15
N LYS A 195 34.16 5.88 8.18
CA LYS A 195 34.24 4.40 8.23
C LYS A 195 33.50 3.74 7.08
N CYS A 196 32.31 4.26 6.73
CA CYS A 196 31.52 3.76 5.63
C CYS A 196 32.17 4.05 4.27
N LEU A 197 32.62 5.28 4.04
CA LEU A 197 33.26 5.66 2.77
C LEU A 197 34.55 4.88 2.54
N THR A 198 35.31 4.61 3.60
CA THR A 198 36.50 3.74 3.56
C THR A 198 36.12 2.31 3.14
N LYS A 199 35.00 1.79 3.63
CA LYS A 199 34.52 0.44 3.31
C LYS A 199 33.93 0.32 1.89
N LEU A 200 33.17 1.32 1.45
CA LEU A 200 32.50 1.33 0.15
C LEU A 200 33.41 1.79 -1.01
N GLY A 201 34.42 2.60 -0.70
CA GLY A 201 35.32 3.21 -1.67
C GLY A 201 34.76 4.48 -2.33
N ILE A 202 35.68 5.31 -2.84
CA ILE A 202 35.38 6.64 -3.38
C ILE A 202 34.42 6.63 -4.58
N ASN A 203 34.52 5.62 -5.45
CA ASN A 203 33.69 5.52 -6.65
C ASN A 203 32.22 5.27 -6.34
N VAL A 204 31.93 4.54 -5.25
CA VAL A 204 30.56 4.28 -4.80
C VAL A 204 30.02 5.53 -4.10
N ALA A 205 30.81 6.14 -3.22
CA ALA A 205 30.48 7.40 -2.56
C ALA A 205 30.10 8.50 -3.56
N GLN A 206 30.89 8.64 -4.64
CA GLN A 206 30.65 9.61 -5.69
C GLN A 206 29.28 9.41 -6.38
N GLN A 207 28.80 8.18 -6.53
CA GLN A 207 27.48 7.93 -7.13
C GLN A 207 26.34 8.42 -6.22
N TYR A 208 26.41 8.14 -4.92
CA TYR A 208 25.43 8.66 -3.95
C TYR A 208 25.48 10.18 -3.85
N PHE A 209 26.68 10.77 -3.86
CA PHE A 209 26.87 12.22 -3.89
C PHE A 209 26.20 12.87 -5.11
N GLN A 210 26.44 12.34 -6.32
CA GLN A 210 25.80 12.90 -7.53
C GLN A 210 24.28 12.73 -7.51
N SER A 211 23.77 11.61 -6.98
CA SER A 211 22.33 11.40 -6.79
C SER A 211 21.71 12.44 -5.87
N CYS A 212 22.35 12.70 -4.73
CA CYS A 212 21.92 13.73 -3.81
C CYS A 212 21.84 15.11 -4.48
N LYS A 213 22.82 15.46 -5.32
CA LYS A 213 22.81 16.74 -6.04
C LYS A 213 21.63 16.87 -6.99
N ILE A 214 21.34 15.82 -7.76
CA ILE A 214 20.20 15.78 -8.69
C ILE A 214 18.90 16.02 -7.92
N ASP A 215 18.72 15.28 -6.83
CA ASP A 215 17.53 15.38 -5.99
C ASP A 215 17.42 16.76 -5.32
N ALA A 216 18.51 17.29 -4.77
CA ALA A 216 18.56 18.63 -4.18
C ALA A 216 18.21 19.72 -5.21
N CYS A 217 18.75 19.64 -6.43
CA CYS A 217 18.47 20.59 -7.50
C CYS A 217 17.00 20.56 -7.94
N ALA A 218 16.35 19.40 -7.92
CA ALA A 218 14.94 19.26 -8.27
C ALA A 218 14.01 20.03 -7.31
N TYR A 219 14.47 20.27 -6.06
CA TYR A 219 13.72 20.93 -4.99
C TYR A 219 14.29 22.29 -4.55
N LYS A 220 15.13 22.92 -5.39
CA LYS A 220 15.84 24.18 -5.10
C LYS A 220 14.97 25.35 -4.60
N THR A 221 13.66 25.34 -4.89
CA THR A 221 12.74 26.45 -4.56
C THR A 221 11.94 26.24 -3.27
N VAL A 222 12.06 25.09 -2.58
CA VAL A 222 11.24 24.77 -1.39
C VAL A 222 12.12 24.19 -0.27
N SER A 223 12.57 25.03 0.65
CA SER A 223 13.56 24.71 1.70
C SER A 223 13.18 23.52 2.59
N LYS A 224 11.93 23.44 3.06
CA LYS A 224 11.46 22.30 3.89
C LYS A 224 11.57 20.96 3.14
N THR A 225 11.29 20.97 1.85
CA THR A 225 11.36 19.79 0.98
C THR A 225 12.81 19.42 0.64
N LEU A 226 13.72 20.41 0.52
CA LEU A 226 15.14 20.17 0.29
C LEU A 226 15.76 19.31 1.42
N LYS A 227 15.44 19.62 2.68
CA LYS A 227 15.92 18.82 3.82
C LYS A 227 15.41 17.39 3.76
N GLU A 228 14.11 17.19 3.56
CA GLU A 228 13.51 15.84 3.47
C GLU A 228 14.14 15.00 2.36
N VAL A 229 14.34 15.60 1.19
CA VAL A 229 14.90 14.93 0.02
C VAL A 229 16.38 14.59 0.23
N THR A 230 17.15 15.49 0.83
CA THR A 230 18.55 15.20 1.18
C THR A 230 18.66 14.09 2.23
N CYS A 231 17.77 14.08 3.23
CA CYS A 231 17.70 12.99 4.20
C CYS A 231 17.43 11.63 3.55
N ARG A 232 16.57 11.57 2.52
CA ARG A 232 16.33 10.36 1.73
C ARG A 232 17.56 9.91 0.95
N ALA A 233 18.36 10.85 0.45
CA ALA A 233 19.63 10.54 -0.20
C ALA A 233 20.65 9.97 0.81
N TYR A 234 20.73 10.52 2.03
CA TYR A 234 21.56 9.94 3.10
C TYR A 234 21.10 8.54 3.50
N GLU A 235 19.80 8.30 3.57
CA GLU A 235 19.24 6.96 3.84
C GLU A 235 19.71 5.91 2.82
N ALA A 236 19.92 6.30 1.56
CA ALA A 236 20.44 5.40 0.53
C ALA A 236 21.92 5.06 0.75
N LEU A 237 22.76 6.06 1.06
CA LEU A 237 24.18 5.85 1.40
C LEU A 237 24.33 5.00 2.67
N VAL A 238 23.58 5.34 3.73
CA VAL A 238 23.59 4.61 5.00
C VAL A 238 23.15 3.16 4.80
N GLY A 239 22.12 2.91 3.99
CA GLY A 239 21.71 1.55 3.66
C GLY A 239 22.83 0.73 3.01
N ALA A 240 23.65 1.34 2.14
CA ALA A 240 24.83 0.69 1.58
C ALA A 240 25.92 0.45 2.62
N CYS A 241 26.11 1.38 3.56
CA CYS A 241 27.02 1.20 4.70
C CYS A 241 26.60 -0.01 5.54
N GLU A 242 25.32 -0.11 5.88
CA GLU A 242 24.74 -1.17 6.71
C GLU A 242 24.86 -2.54 6.02
N ASP A 243 24.59 -2.61 4.71
CA ASP A 243 24.81 -3.82 3.89
C ASP A 243 26.29 -4.23 3.84
N ALA A 244 27.23 -3.28 3.99
CA ALA A 244 28.66 -3.53 4.11
C ALA A 244 29.12 -3.79 5.56
N GLY A 245 28.19 -3.89 6.51
CA GLY A 245 28.45 -4.16 7.93
C GLY A 245 28.88 -2.93 8.75
N VAL A 246 28.69 -1.71 8.24
CA VAL A 246 29.10 -0.47 8.92
C VAL A 246 27.86 0.31 9.38
N LEU A 247 27.64 0.33 10.70
CA LEU A 247 26.61 1.17 11.32
C LEU A 247 27.06 2.63 11.41
N VAL A 248 26.19 3.56 11.02
CA VAL A 248 26.44 5.01 11.09
C VAL A 248 25.35 5.68 11.92
N ASN A 249 25.70 6.45 12.95
CA ASN A 249 24.72 7.20 13.77
C ASN A 249 24.53 8.63 13.23
N TRP A 250 23.79 8.76 12.12
CA TRP A 250 23.80 9.98 11.29
C TRP A 250 22.61 10.93 11.52
N ARG A 251 21.45 10.43 11.93
CA ARG A 251 20.19 11.20 11.93
C ARG A 251 20.23 12.42 12.85
N GLY A 252 20.79 12.29 14.04
CA GLY A 252 20.93 13.39 14.99
C GLY A 252 21.87 14.49 14.45
N VAL A 253 23.03 14.07 13.95
CA VAL A 253 24.09 14.97 13.46
C VAL A 253 23.65 15.74 12.21
N LEU A 254 23.00 15.06 11.26
CA LEU A 254 22.55 15.68 10.01
C LEU A 254 21.12 16.27 10.11
N GLY A 255 20.51 16.23 11.29
CA GLY A 255 19.16 16.75 11.54
C GLY A 255 18.04 16.01 10.81
N CYS A 256 18.26 14.76 10.41
CA CYS A 256 17.35 13.89 9.66
C CYS A 256 16.52 12.98 10.56
N ARG A 257 15.74 13.61 11.46
CA ARG A 257 14.93 12.91 12.47
C ARG A 257 13.94 11.93 11.82
N LEU A 258 13.91 10.70 12.34
CA LEU A 258 12.91 9.70 11.98
C LEU A 258 11.76 9.77 12.99
N ASP A 259 10.56 10.14 12.52
CA ASP A 259 9.36 10.22 13.36
C ASP A 259 8.74 8.82 13.55
N CYS A 260 8.95 8.24 14.73
CA CYS A 260 8.32 6.99 15.17
C CYS A 260 7.05 7.21 16.01
N SER A 261 6.68 8.46 16.32
CA SER A 261 5.56 8.77 17.22
C SER A 261 4.20 8.41 16.63
N ARG A 262 4.10 8.37 15.29
CA ARG A 262 2.90 7.89 14.58
C ARG A 262 2.53 6.44 14.91
N GLY A 263 3.50 5.64 15.34
CA GLY A 263 3.26 4.27 15.77
C GLY A 263 3.00 4.23 17.28
N LYS A 264 1.81 3.79 17.69
CA LYS A 264 1.51 3.57 19.10
C LYS A 264 2.53 2.58 19.69
N ASN A 265 3.11 2.93 20.84
CA ASN A 265 4.12 2.14 21.54
C ASN A 265 5.37 1.81 20.70
N MET A 266 5.74 2.66 19.76
CA MET A 266 7.02 2.61 19.06
C MET A 266 8.02 3.62 19.63
N MET A 267 9.30 3.33 19.41
CA MET A 267 10.41 4.24 19.69
C MET A 267 11.45 4.14 18.58
N TYR A 268 12.18 5.24 18.37
CA TYR A 268 13.39 5.22 17.55
C TYR A 268 14.53 4.57 18.33
N LYS A 269 15.30 3.71 17.68
CA LYS A 269 16.50 3.11 18.24
C LYS A 269 17.61 3.02 17.20
N VAL A 270 18.85 3.25 17.63
CA VAL A 270 20.06 2.97 16.86
C VAL A 270 20.56 1.58 17.26
N LYS A 271 21.21 0.86 16.35
CA LYS A 271 21.73 -0.51 16.58
C LYS A 271 20.60 -1.50 16.87
N ILE A 272 19.71 -1.65 15.89
CA ILE A 272 18.65 -2.65 15.87
C ILE A 272 19.17 -3.84 15.07
N ALA A 273 19.19 -5.03 15.68
CA ALA A 273 19.34 -6.27 14.91
C ALA A 273 18.12 -6.39 14.01
N ALA A 274 18.32 -6.79 12.74
CA ALA A 274 17.26 -6.75 11.72
C ALA A 274 15.93 -7.39 12.18
N ASN A 275 15.95 -8.36 13.08
CA ASN A 275 14.78 -9.06 13.59
C ASN A 275 14.41 -8.64 15.02
N GLN A 276 13.47 -7.70 15.14
CA GLN A 276 12.80 -7.43 16.41
C GLN A 276 11.80 -8.54 16.78
N PRO A 277 11.49 -8.75 18.07
CA PRO A 277 10.43 -9.66 18.50
C PRO A 277 9.07 -9.36 17.85
N THR A 278 8.38 -10.42 17.43
CA THR A 278 7.03 -10.37 16.84
C THR A 278 6.11 -11.36 17.54
N CYS A 279 4.80 -11.20 17.38
CA CYS A 279 3.83 -12.15 17.92
C CYS A 279 4.02 -13.59 17.42
N PHE A 280 4.67 -13.76 16.26
CA PHE A 280 5.02 -15.06 15.70
C PHE A 280 6.36 -15.58 16.27
N ASN A 281 7.41 -14.77 16.21
CA ASN A 281 8.72 -15.11 16.73
C ASN A 281 9.09 -14.16 17.87
N ARG A 282 8.89 -14.63 19.11
CA ARG A 282 9.15 -13.85 20.33
C ARG A 282 10.63 -13.68 20.64
N ASN A 283 11.45 -14.65 20.23
CA ASN A 283 12.88 -14.70 20.53
C ASN A 283 13.68 -14.88 19.22
N PRO A 284 13.72 -13.86 18.36
CA PRO A 284 14.42 -13.96 17.10
C PRO A 284 15.95 -14.00 17.31
N VAL A 285 16.64 -14.88 16.58
CA VAL A 285 18.12 -15.01 16.62
C VAL A 285 18.77 -13.78 16.00
N PRO A 286 19.48 -12.92 16.74
CA PRO A 286 19.97 -11.65 16.21
C PRO A 286 20.84 -11.84 14.96
N PHE A 287 20.51 -11.12 13.88
CA PHE A 287 21.43 -11.03 12.73
C PHE A 287 22.66 -10.19 13.09
N SER A 288 23.80 -10.45 12.44
CA SER A 288 25.05 -9.71 12.62
C SER A 288 25.00 -8.27 12.06
N TYR A 289 23.99 -7.95 11.24
CA TYR A 289 23.80 -6.63 10.65
C TYR A 289 22.91 -5.75 11.51
N TYR A 290 23.40 -4.55 11.82
CA TYR A 290 22.68 -3.54 12.60
C TYR A 290 22.22 -2.40 11.69
N SER A 291 21.03 -1.87 11.98
CA SER A 291 20.52 -0.65 11.35
C SER A 291 19.91 0.30 12.39
N ASP A 292 19.49 1.49 11.96
CA ASP A 292 18.55 2.34 12.71
C ASP A 292 17.09 2.09 12.28
N GLY A 293 16.14 2.59 13.07
CA GLY A 293 14.72 2.45 12.74
C GLY A 293 13.76 2.58 13.92
N CYS A 294 12.47 2.40 13.62
CA CYS A 294 11.41 2.34 14.63
C CYS A 294 11.19 0.89 15.08
N VAL A 295 11.19 0.67 16.39
CA VAL A 295 10.93 -0.62 17.04
C VAL A 295 9.90 -0.47 18.14
N CYS A 296 9.32 -1.59 18.59
CA CYS A 296 8.44 -1.57 19.75
C CYS A 296 9.17 -1.15 21.02
N LYS A 297 8.50 -0.35 21.87
CA LYS A 297 8.98 -0.02 23.22
C LYS A 297 9.11 -1.31 24.07
N PRO A 298 9.93 -1.30 25.14
CA PRO A 298 9.99 -2.40 26.10
C PRO A 298 8.58 -2.86 26.53
N ASN A 299 8.40 -4.17 26.72
CA ASN A 299 7.12 -4.84 27.04
C ASN A 299 6.07 -4.90 25.91
N TYR A 300 6.31 -4.25 24.78
CA TYR A 300 5.48 -4.38 23.58
C TYR A 300 6.12 -5.29 22.54
N ILE A 301 5.28 -5.89 21.68
CA ILE A 301 5.71 -6.81 20.63
C ILE A 301 5.00 -6.49 19.32
N LEU A 302 5.68 -6.73 18.19
CA LEU A 302 5.14 -6.40 16.88
C LEU A 302 4.06 -7.41 16.44
N SER A 303 2.86 -6.90 16.17
CA SER A 303 1.68 -7.60 15.65
C SER A 303 1.24 -6.91 14.37
N GLY A 304 1.50 -7.52 13.21
CA GLY A 304 1.35 -6.79 11.93
C GLY A 304 2.29 -5.59 11.86
N ASN A 305 1.72 -4.40 11.79
CA ASN A 305 2.41 -3.11 11.79
C ASN A 305 2.31 -2.34 13.13
N GLU A 306 1.79 -2.97 14.18
CA GLU A 306 1.49 -2.31 15.46
C GLU A 306 2.24 -2.95 16.63
N CYS A 307 2.59 -2.14 17.62
CA CYS A 307 3.20 -2.62 18.86
C CYS A 307 2.13 -2.79 19.94
N VAL A 308 1.85 -4.05 20.28
CA VAL A 308 0.79 -4.43 21.22
C VAL A 308 1.39 -5.11 22.46
N PRO A 309 0.68 -5.12 23.61
CA PRO A 309 1.06 -5.97 24.72
C PRO A 309 1.14 -7.43 24.29
N LYS A 310 2.06 -8.22 24.88
CA LYS A 310 2.25 -9.64 24.52
C LYS A 310 0.97 -10.48 24.62
N SER A 311 0.05 -10.11 25.53
CA SER A 311 -1.26 -10.74 25.72
C SER A 311 -2.30 -10.43 24.63
N LYS A 312 -2.02 -9.48 23.75
CA LYS A 312 -2.87 -9.11 22.61
C LYS A 312 -2.33 -9.64 21.28
N CYS A 313 -1.48 -10.67 21.33
CA CYS A 313 -0.97 -11.29 20.11
C CYS A 313 -2.08 -11.98 19.33
N GLY A 314 -1.91 -12.02 18.02
CA GLY A 314 -2.84 -12.65 17.09
C GLY A 314 -2.70 -14.17 17.02
N CYS A 315 -3.09 -14.72 15.87
CA CYS A 315 -3.11 -16.14 15.58
C CYS A 315 -2.42 -16.43 14.26
N MET A 316 -1.88 -17.65 14.12
CA MET A 316 -1.37 -18.17 12.86
C MET A 316 -2.28 -19.26 12.34
N TYR A 317 -2.65 -19.20 11.07
CA TYR A 317 -3.38 -20.27 10.39
C TYR A 317 -2.78 -20.52 9.02
N LYS A 318 -2.22 -21.71 8.80
CA LYS A 318 -1.61 -22.14 7.53
C LYS A 318 -0.68 -21.07 6.91
N GLY A 319 0.21 -20.51 7.72
CA GLY A 319 1.17 -19.50 7.28
C GLY A 319 0.65 -18.07 7.19
N MET A 320 -0.63 -17.82 7.46
CA MET A 320 -1.24 -16.49 7.50
C MET A 320 -1.37 -15.99 8.94
N TYR A 321 -0.85 -14.79 9.23
CA TYR A 321 -1.08 -14.11 10.50
C TYR A 321 -2.42 -13.35 10.48
N MET A 322 -3.11 -13.37 11.61
CA MET A 322 -4.35 -12.63 11.85
C MET A 322 -4.23 -11.91 13.19
N LYS A 323 -4.62 -10.63 13.25
CA LYS A 323 -4.69 -9.91 14.51
C LYS A 323 -5.73 -10.54 15.46
N ALA A 324 -5.55 -10.35 16.76
CA ALA A 324 -6.50 -10.82 17.77
C ALA A 324 -7.91 -10.29 17.49
N TYR A 325 -8.92 -11.12 17.72
CA TYR A 325 -10.35 -10.80 17.54
C TYR A 325 -10.76 -10.46 16.11
N THR A 326 -9.94 -10.82 15.12
CA THR A 326 -10.31 -10.68 13.70
C THR A 326 -10.87 -11.98 13.12
N THR A 327 -11.65 -11.82 12.06
CA THR A 327 -12.27 -12.92 11.31
C THR A 327 -11.83 -12.84 9.85
N VAL A 328 -11.34 -13.94 9.30
CA VAL A 328 -10.86 -14.01 7.91
C VAL A 328 -11.32 -15.31 7.24
N SER A 329 -11.46 -15.29 5.92
CA SER A 329 -11.78 -16.49 5.14
C SER A 329 -10.49 -17.22 4.71
N SER A 330 -10.56 -18.55 4.62
CA SER A 330 -9.50 -19.39 4.06
C SER A 330 -9.31 -19.14 2.56
N ASN A 331 -8.27 -19.75 1.97
CA ASN A 331 -7.88 -19.43 0.61
C ASN A 331 -8.89 -19.82 -0.47
N ASP A 332 -9.61 -20.88 -0.19
CA ASP A 332 -10.70 -21.47 -0.96
C ASP A 332 -12.08 -21.02 -0.45
N CYS A 333 -12.11 -20.10 0.53
CA CYS A 333 -13.29 -19.73 1.30
C CYS A 333 -14.02 -20.92 1.95
N SER A 334 -13.44 -22.11 2.06
CA SER A 334 -14.12 -23.26 2.68
C SER A 334 -14.38 -23.04 4.18
N ARG A 335 -13.56 -22.21 4.83
CA ARG A 335 -13.63 -21.93 6.26
C ARG A 335 -13.50 -20.44 6.55
N THR A 336 -14.29 -19.99 7.52
CA THR A 336 -14.02 -18.76 8.26
C THR A 336 -13.18 -19.08 9.49
N ILE A 337 -12.12 -18.32 9.72
CA ILE A 337 -11.22 -18.41 10.85
C ILE A 337 -11.44 -17.20 11.74
N ILE A 338 -11.77 -17.43 13.01
CA ILE A 338 -11.97 -16.41 14.04
C ILE A 338 -10.80 -16.51 15.01
N CYS A 339 -9.92 -15.51 15.03
CA CYS A 339 -8.81 -15.45 15.97
C CYS A 339 -9.29 -14.96 17.33
N LEU A 340 -9.17 -15.78 18.37
CA LEU A 340 -9.53 -15.44 19.76
C LEU A 340 -8.38 -14.75 20.51
N GLY A 341 -7.20 -14.64 19.88
CA GLY A 341 -5.99 -14.08 20.46
C GLY A 341 -5.05 -15.12 21.07
N ASN A 342 -3.79 -14.74 21.21
CA ASN A 342 -2.69 -15.54 21.75
C ASN A 342 -2.61 -16.94 21.13
N GLY A 343 -2.68 -17.02 19.80
CA GLY A 343 -2.59 -18.27 19.05
C GLY A 343 -3.86 -19.11 19.02
N LYS A 344 -4.88 -18.81 19.83
CA LYS A 344 -6.14 -19.57 19.86
C LYS A 344 -7.09 -19.08 18.77
N TYR A 345 -7.62 -19.98 17.95
CA TYR A 345 -8.60 -19.65 16.92
C TYR A 345 -9.69 -20.71 16.81
N LYS A 346 -10.84 -20.33 16.25
CA LYS A 346 -11.95 -21.23 15.90
C LYS A 346 -12.16 -21.19 14.39
N THR A 347 -12.61 -22.29 13.82
CA THR A 347 -12.98 -22.37 12.40
C THR A 347 -14.45 -22.72 12.24
N LYS A 348 -15.12 -22.11 11.25
CA LYS A 348 -16.50 -22.42 10.85
C LYS A 348 -16.51 -22.70 9.35
N ALA A 349 -17.32 -23.66 8.88
CA ALA A 349 -17.52 -23.87 7.44
C ALA A 349 -18.23 -22.65 6.85
N THR A 350 -17.75 -22.11 5.73
CA THR A 350 -18.29 -20.84 5.24
C THR A 350 -18.15 -20.62 3.75
N CYS A 351 -18.95 -21.32 2.98
CA CYS A 351 -19.55 -20.77 1.77
C CYS A 351 -20.85 -21.51 1.49
N PRO A 352 -21.87 -20.83 0.95
CA PRO A 352 -23.04 -21.53 0.40
C PRO A 352 -22.61 -22.47 -0.74
N LYS A 353 -23.21 -23.67 -0.81
CA LYS A 353 -23.06 -24.54 -1.97
C LYS A 353 -23.49 -23.78 -3.23
N GLY A 354 -22.68 -23.87 -4.29
CA GLY A 354 -22.91 -23.14 -5.54
C GLY A 354 -22.39 -21.69 -5.55
N SER A 355 -21.73 -21.21 -4.49
CA SER A 355 -21.02 -19.93 -4.51
C SER A 355 -19.57 -20.08 -4.99
N SER A 356 -19.02 -18.98 -5.52
CA SER A 356 -17.61 -18.84 -5.89
C SER A 356 -16.86 -18.03 -4.84
N CYS A 357 -15.63 -18.44 -4.52
CA CYS A 357 -14.72 -17.67 -3.65
C CYS A 357 -14.06 -16.57 -4.48
N VAL A 358 -14.38 -15.31 -4.17
CA VAL A 358 -13.83 -14.14 -4.86
C VAL A 358 -13.15 -13.20 -3.86
N VAL A 359 -12.29 -12.33 -4.36
CA VAL A 359 -11.71 -11.24 -3.55
C VAL A 359 -12.42 -9.95 -3.91
N GLU A 360 -13.21 -9.41 -2.99
CA GLU A 360 -13.89 -8.12 -3.13
C GLU A 360 -13.40 -7.18 -2.04
N SER A 361 -13.05 -5.94 -2.43
CA SER A 361 -12.52 -4.92 -1.51
C SER A 361 -11.35 -5.42 -0.64
N GLY A 362 -10.50 -6.28 -1.21
CA GLY A 362 -9.34 -6.86 -0.54
C GLY A 362 -9.64 -7.98 0.46
N ARG A 363 -10.88 -8.47 0.54
CA ARG A 363 -11.27 -9.58 1.42
C ARG A 363 -11.85 -10.74 0.62
N ARG A 364 -11.61 -11.96 1.07
CA ARG A 364 -12.22 -13.15 0.48
C ARG A 364 -13.68 -13.27 0.91
N THR A 365 -14.58 -13.29 -0.07
CA THR A 365 -16.03 -13.36 0.11
C THR A 365 -16.61 -14.48 -0.76
N CYS A 366 -17.68 -15.10 -0.27
CA CYS A 366 -18.45 -16.07 -1.05
C CYS A 366 -19.50 -15.31 -1.85
N LYS A 367 -19.45 -15.43 -3.18
CA LYS A 367 -20.39 -14.77 -4.08
C LYS A 367 -21.24 -15.80 -4.80
N CYS A 368 -22.56 -15.68 -4.65
CA CYS A 368 -23.48 -16.46 -5.47
C CYS A 368 -23.42 -15.99 -6.93
N PRO A 369 -23.71 -16.87 -7.90
CA PRO A 369 -23.84 -16.50 -9.31
C PRO A 369 -24.85 -15.37 -9.52
N SER A 370 -24.73 -14.64 -10.62
CA SER A 370 -25.70 -13.61 -10.99
C SER A 370 -27.12 -14.19 -11.04
N GLY A 371 -28.08 -13.51 -10.40
CA GLY A 371 -29.45 -14.00 -10.27
C GLY A 371 -29.67 -15.05 -9.19
N PHE A 372 -28.69 -15.32 -8.31
CA PHE A 372 -28.82 -16.20 -7.15
C PHE A 372 -28.53 -15.43 -5.85
N VAL A 373 -29.24 -15.77 -4.79
CA VAL A 373 -29.05 -15.23 -3.43
C VAL A 373 -28.74 -16.35 -2.45
N ARG A 374 -28.05 -16.00 -1.37
CA ARG A 374 -27.75 -16.95 -0.30
C ARG A 374 -29.01 -17.24 0.52
N VAL A 375 -29.45 -18.48 0.52
CA VAL A 375 -30.52 -19.00 1.39
C VAL A 375 -29.92 -20.10 2.26
N GLY A 376 -29.68 -19.80 3.53
CA GLY A 376 -29.00 -20.70 4.47
C GLY A 376 -27.57 -21.05 4.03
N LYS A 377 -27.36 -22.32 3.64
CA LYS A 377 -26.08 -22.88 3.18
C LYS A 377 -26.02 -23.10 1.66
N GLU A 378 -26.94 -22.56 0.87
CA GLU A 378 -26.96 -22.74 -0.59
C GLU A 378 -27.23 -21.42 -1.32
N CYS A 379 -26.73 -21.31 -2.55
CA CYS A 379 -27.16 -20.28 -3.49
C CYS A 379 -28.43 -20.75 -4.20
N LYS A 380 -29.55 -20.06 -3.98
CA LYS A 380 -30.81 -20.34 -4.68
C LYS A 380 -31.11 -19.22 -5.67
N LYS A 381 -31.73 -19.57 -6.80
CA LYS A 381 -32.13 -18.57 -7.81
C LYS A 381 -33.01 -17.54 -7.10
N ALA A 382 -32.69 -16.27 -7.26
CA ALA A 382 -33.58 -15.21 -6.87
C ALA A 382 -34.83 -15.38 -7.72
N GLU A 383 -35.93 -15.81 -7.11
CA GLU A 383 -37.24 -15.59 -7.71
C GLU A 383 -37.32 -14.09 -7.97
N GLN A 384 -37.63 -13.71 -9.22
CA GLN A 384 -37.93 -12.31 -9.49
C GLN A 384 -38.96 -11.91 -8.43
N PRO A 385 -38.73 -10.85 -7.63
CA PRO A 385 -39.84 -10.30 -6.88
C PRO A 385 -40.98 -10.09 -7.88
N PRO A 386 -42.24 -10.42 -7.52
CA PRO A 386 -43.37 -10.11 -8.39
C PRO A 386 -43.17 -8.68 -8.90
N PRO A 387 -43.38 -8.41 -10.21
CA PRO A 387 -43.19 -7.08 -10.76
C PRO A 387 -43.82 -6.10 -9.77
N LEU A 388 -43.02 -5.12 -9.32
CA LEU A 388 -43.49 -4.14 -8.36
C LEU A 388 -44.86 -3.68 -8.86
N PRO A 389 -45.90 -3.61 -8.01
CA PRO A 389 -47.13 -2.97 -8.42
C PRO A 389 -46.72 -1.65 -9.06
N ILE A 390 -47.26 -1.36 -10.24
CA ILE A 390 -47.01 -0.08 -10.91
C ILE A 390 -47.54 0.97 -9.96
N ILE A 391 -46.66 1.51 -9.12
CA ILE A 391 -46.97 2.60 -8.21
C ILE A 391 -46.85 3.83 -9.09
N ASP A 392 -47.99 4.46 -9.34
CA ASP A 392 -48.06 5.74 -10.01
C ASP A 392 -47.04 6.71 -9.37
N PRO A 393 -46.03 7.18 -10.14
CA PRO A 393 -45.00 8.10 -9.64
C PRO A 393 -45.58 9.37 -8.98
N THR A 394 -46.80 9.77 -9.37
CA THR A 394 -47.49 10.93 -8.81
C THR A 394 -47.93 10.74 -7.34
N PHE A 395 -47.94 9.51 -6.82
CA PHE A 395 -48.37 9.21 -5.44
C PHE A 395 -47.32 9.59 -4.38
N LEU A 396 -46.02 9.56 -4.72
CA LEU A 396 -44.91 9.79 -3.78
C LEU A 396 -44.03 11.00 -4.11
N GLU A 397 -44.20 11.60 -5.28
CA GLU A 397 -43.49 12.82 -5.70
C GLU A 397 -43.45 13.95 -4.66
N PRO A 398 -44.56 14.34 -4.00
CA PRO A 398 -44.55 15.45 -3.04
C PRO A 398 -43.74 15.16 -1.76
N VAL A 399 -43.51 13.88 -1.48
CA VAL A 399 -42.77 13.39 -0.30
C VAL A 399 -41.30 13.22 -0.66
N LEU A 400 -41.00 12.62 -1.82
CA LEU A 400 -39.64 12.33 -2.27
C LEU A 400 -38.87 13.57 -2.74
N LEU A 401 -39.54 14.59 -3.28
CA LEU A 401 -38.90 15.86 -3.67
C LEU A 401 -38.23 16.61 -2.50
N LYS A 402 -38.53 16.24 -1.25
CA LYS A 402 -37.92 16.83 -0.05
C LYS A 402 -36.80 15.98 0.55
N PHE A 403 -36.49 14.82 -0.02
CA PHE A 403 -35.57 13.86 0.57
C PHE A 403 -34.44 13.50 -0.39
N PHE A 404 -33.22 13.92 -0.05
CA PHE A 404 -32.02 13.60 -0.81
C PHE A 404 -31.02 12.86 0.08
N ARG A 405 -30.40 11.82 -0.47
CA ARG A 405 -29.27 11.13 0.17
C ARG A 405 -27.99 11.92 -0.10
N VAL A 406 -27.35 12.39 0.97
CA VAL A 406 -26.08 13.15 0.89
C VAL A 406 -24.96 12.27 1.43
N THR A 407 -24.04 11.85 0.55
CA THR A 407 -22.87 11.03 0.96
C THR A 407 -21.72 11.88 1.50
N GLU A 408 -21.60 13.14 1.07
CA GLU A 408 -20.60 14.10 1.55
C GLU A 408 -21.21 15.52 1.57
N ALA A 409 -21.11 16.22 2.70
CA ALA A 409 -21.47 17.63 2.85
C ALA A 409 -20.32 18.37 3.56
N TYR A 410 -20.03 19.60 3.13
CA TYR A 410 -19.01 20.45 3.74
C TYR A 410 -19.65 21.76 4.22
N ILE A 411 -19.72 21.94 5.54
CA ILE A 411 -20.21 23.18 6.18
C ILE A 411 -19.09 23.69 7.10
N PRO A 412 -18.49 24.87 6.84
CA PRO A 412 -17.49 25.43 7.72
C PRO A 412 -18.13 25.91 9.02
N GLY A 413 -17.62 25.45 10.18
CA GLY A 413 -17.80 26.16 11.46
C GLY A 413 -19.08 25.88 12.26
N LYS A 414 -19.82 24.78 12.02
CA LYS A 414 -20.90 24.34 12.94
C LYS A 414 -20.84 22.83 13.23
N PRO A 415 -21.11 22.38 14.47
CA PRO A 415 -21.38 20.98 14.75
C PRO A 415 -22.72 20.58 14.11
N LEU A 416 -22.77 19.39 13.51
CA LEU A 416 -24.00 18.77 13.02
C LEU A 416 -24.54 17.88 14.15
N ASP A 417 -25.76 18.14 14.61
CA ASP A 417 -26.45 17.27 15.58
C ASP A 417 -26.68 15.87 14.99
N GLU A 418 -26.39 14.84 15.78
CA GLU A 418 -26.59 13.43 15.44
C GLU A 418 -28.09 13.12 15.38
N SER A 419 -28.60 12.73 14.20
CA SER A 419 -29.89 12.05 14.10
C SER A 419 -29.66 10.54 14.16
N THR A 420 -30.20 9.88 15.19
CA THR A 420 -30.11 8.43 15.39
C THR A 420 -31.17 7.63 14.61
N GLU A 421 -32.05 8.29 13.84
CA GLU A 421 -33.19 7.65 13.18
C GLU A 421 -32.91 7.31 11.71
N LYS A 422 -33.26 6.10 11.27
CA LYS A 422 -32.99 5.65 9.89
C LYS A 422 -33.88 6.38 8.88
N HIS A 423 -33.34 6.66 7.70
CA HIS A 423 -34.03 7.35 6.60
C HIS A 423 -35.44 6.79 6.29
N VAL A 424 -35.54 5.47 6.21
CA VAL A 424 -36.79 4.77 5.90
C VAL A 424 -37.87 4.95 6.97
N GLU A 425 -37.47 5.09 8.24
CA GLU A 425 -38.37 5.31 9.37
C GLU A 425 -38.88 6.76 9.38
N LEU A 426 -38.01 7.75 9.12
CA LEU A 426 -38.42 9.15 9.04
C LEU A 426 -39.33 9.43 7.83
N CYS A 427 -39.05 8.82 6.68
CA CYS A 427 -39.91 8.85 5.51
C CYS A 427 -41.31 8.30 5.83
N ALA A 428 -41.39 7.15 6.50
CA ALA A 428 -42.65 6.56 6.92
C ALA A 428 -43.42 7.45 7.89
N ARG A 429 -42.75 8.02 8.92
CA ARG A 429 -43.38 8.93 9.89
C ARG A 429 -43.91 10.20 9.23
N LYS A 430 -43.22 10.72 8.21
CA LYS A 430 -43.68 11.91 7.48
C LYS A 430 -44.83 11.60 6.52
N CYS A 431 -44.85 10.43 5.88
CA CYS A 431 -46.00 10.01 5.07
C CYS A 431 -47.25 9.90 5.96
N LEU A 432 -47.15 9.34 7.17
CA LEU A 432 -48.29 9.24 8.10
C LEU A 432 -48.93 10.59 8.46
N LYS A 433 -48.18 11.70 8.39
CA LYS A 433 -48.71 13.06 8.58
C LYS A 433 -49.50 13.57 7.37
N ASN A 434 -49.36 12.93 6.21
CA ASN A 434 -50.12 13.23 5.00
C ASN A 434 -51.45 12.46 5.00
N LYS A 435 -52.57 13.17 4.76
CA LYS A 435 -53.91 12.57 4.71
C LYS A 435 -54.01 11.39 3.72
N LYS A 436 -53.20 11.39 2.66
CA LYS A 436 -53.16 10.31 1.65
C LYS A 436 -52.47 9.02 2.11
N CYS A 437 -51.63 9.06 3.14
CA CYS A 437 -50.96 7.84 3.66
C CYS A 437 -51.57 7.32 4.97
N LYS A 438 -52.62 7.96 5.51
CA LYS A 438 -53.20 7.60 6.81
C LYS A 438 -53.82 6.20 6.86
N SER A 439 -54.18 5.63 5.70
CA SER A 439 -54.72 4.26 5.58
C SER A 439 -53.63 3.18 5.59
N LEU A 440 -52.35 3.55 5.53
CA LEU A 440 -51.23 2.61 5.52
C LEU A 440 -50.62 2.51 6.92
N ASN A 441 -50.27 1.29 7.34
CA ASN A 441 -49.57 1.09 8.61
C ASN A 441 -48.07 1.44 8.48
N PHE A 442 -47.43 1.70 9.62
CA PHE A 442 -46.05 2.17 9.66
C PHE A 442 -45.07 1.20 9.00
N ASP A 443 -45.22 -0.10 9.22
CA ASP A 443 -44.31 -1.12 8.69
C ASP A 443 -44.41 -1.26 7.17
N GLU A 444 -45.61 -1.09 6.60
CA GLU A 444 -45.82 -1.00 5.15
C GLU A 444 -45.17 0.25 4.56
N LEU A 445 -45.26 1.37 5.27
CA LEU A 445 -44.63 2.62 4.84
C LEU A 445 -43.09 2.53 4.90
N VAL A 446 -42.53 1.88 5.93
CA VAL A 446 -41.09 1.63 6.02
C VAL A 446 -40.63 0.79 4.83
N LYS A 447 -41.34 -0.29 4.50
CA LYS A 447 -41.04 -1.12 3.32
C LYS A 447 -41.15 -0.34 2.00
N LYS A 448 -42.19 0.49 1.85
CA LYS A 448 -42.37 1.35 0.67
C LYS A 448 -41.25 2.38 0.54
N CYS A 449 -40.88 3.06 1.62
CA CYS A 449 -39.76 4.01 1.63
C CYS A 449 -38.41 3.32 1.34
N GLN A 450 -38.25 2.06 1.75
CA GLN A 450 -37.06 1.27 1.49
C GLN A 450 -36.93 0.86 0.01
N LEU A 451 -38.03 0.76 -0.74
CA LEU A 451 -38.03 0.53 -2.19
C LEU A 451 -37.56 1.75 -3.01
N TYR A 452 -37.53 2.95 -2.42
CA TYR A 452 -36.93 4.14 -3.04
C TYR A 452 -35.46 4.38 -2.61
N ASP A 453 -34.89 3.51 -1.77
CA ASP A 453 -33.47 3.54 -1.36
C ASP A 453 -32.55 2.89 -2.42
N VAL A 454 -33.10 2.31 -3.49
CA VAL A 454 -32.30 1.78 -4.62
C VAL A 454 -31.76 2.95 -5.47
N ASN A 455 -30.53 3.35 -5.14
CA ASN A 455 -29.68 4.26 -5.90
C ASN A 455 -30.30 5.65 -6.16
N ALA A 456 -30.70 6.36 -5.10
CA ALA A 456 -30.90 7.80 -5.18
C ALA A 456 -29.62 8.45 -5.75
N ALA A 457 -29.77 9.18 -6.87
CA ALA A 457 -28.68 9.80 -7.61
C ALA A 457 -27.82 10.68 -6.68
N THR A 458 -26.50 10.60 -6.86
CA THR A 458 -25.53 11.39 -6.08
C THR A 458 -25.63 12.85 -6.49
N VAL A 459 -26.07 13.74 -5.59
CA VAL A 459 -26.13 15.19 -5.86
C VAL A 459 -25.14 15.91 -4.95
N THR A 460 -24.20 16.66 -5.52
CA THR A 460 -23.31 17.56 -4.79
C THR A 460 -24.02 18.91 -4.60
N LEU A 461 -24.24 19.32 -3.35
CA LEU A 461 -24.94 20.58 -3.05
C LEU A 461 -23.98 21.77 -3.04
N ARG A 462 -24.44 22.92 -3.57
CA ARG A 462 -23.72 24.22 -3.47
C ARG A 462 -24.29 25.02 -2.29
N PRO A 463 -23.50 25.93 -1.66
CA PRO A 463 -23.93 26.71 -0.50
C PRO A 463 -25.21 27.56 -0.69
N SER A 464 -25.59 27.85 -1.93
CA SER A 464 -26.79 28.62 -2.26
C SER A 464 -28.09 27.80 -2.31
N VAL A 465 -28.04 26.46 -2.20
CA VAL A 465 -29.20 25.55 -2.37
C VAL A 465 -29.93 25.28 -1.04
N CYS A 466 -30.16 26.34 -0.28
CA CYS A 466 -31.30 26.48 0.65
C CYS A 466 -31.17 25.94 2.10
N PRO A 467 -31.58 26.75 3.12
CA PRO A 467 -31.70 26.39 4.53
C PRO A 467 -33.04 25.69 4.94
N TYR A 468 -33.82 25.15 3.99
CA TYR A 468 -35.17 24.60 4.26
C TYR A 468 -35.46 23.19 3.72
N MET A 469 -34.44 22.40 3.37
CA MET A 469 -34.58 21.03 2.85
C MET A 469 -34.09 20.00 3.88
N GLU A 470 -34.74 18.83 3.96
CA GLU A 470 -34.35 17.75 4.88
C GLU A 470 -33.45 16.73 4.19
N TYR A 471 -32.20 16.63 4.65
CA TYR A 471 -31.19 15.76 4.08
C TYR A 471 -30.95 14.55 4.98
N PHE A 472 -30.63 13.40 4.38
CA PHE A 472 -30.16 12.23 5.13
C PHE A 472 -28.70 11.95 4.80
N GLN A 473 -27.85 12.09 5.81
CA GLN A 473 -26.44 11.74 5.77
C GLN A 473 -26.24 10.42 6.52
N VAL A 474 -25.60 9.44 5.88
CA VAL A 474 -25.10 8.27 6.61
C VAL A 474 -23.77 8.68 7.25
N ILE A 475 -23.80 8.99 8.55
CA ILE A 475 -22.57 9.18 9.32
C ILE A 475 -21.94 7.80 9.49
N VAL A 476 -20.91 7.51 8.70
CA VAL A 476 -20.00 6.40 9.00
C VAL A 476 -19.01 6.96 10.00
N THR A 477 -19.21 6.67 11.29
CA THR A 477 -18.18 6.93 12.30
C THR A 477 -16.95 6.12 11.93
N LEU A 478 -15.88 6.84 11.59
CA LEU A 478 -14.54 6.27 11.55
C LEU A 478 -14.02 6.30 12.98
N ASP A 479 -14.15 5.18 13.69
CA ASP A 479 -13.34 4.92 14.89
C ASP A 479 -11.83 4.87 14.55
#